data_AF-A0A8S3I5R8-F1
#
_entry.id   AF-A0A8S3I5R8-F1
#
_cell.length_a   1.000
_cell.length_b   1.000
_cell.length_c   1.000
_cell.angle_alpha   90.00
_cell.angle_beta   90.00
_cell.angle_gamma   90.00
#
_symmetry.space_group_name_H-M   'P 1'
#
loop_
_entity.id
_entity.type
_entity.pdbx_description
1 polymer ?
#
loop_
_entity_poly.entity_id
_entity_poly.type
_entity_poly.pdbx_seq_one_letter_code
_entity_poly.pdbx_strand_id
1 'polypeptide(L)'
;QQSIEFLNLNSPYTTYFLVDGQKLRTSRLIDREEFCRIRLCENSLCHPCEIEMDFVLKENGQPRDIISLILTVEDVNEFRPQFLDVSSNGHIIQLNISEGVPVGHVLPIPSATDKDGEDDELIYWLEKTAKLPFELVSFGSNQIALNVTEPLDREIRDFYEVKLTASDRGNLTSTIPIHISISDINDNVPAFDQQYPYTINISENTLPSLTKSLIRIHAVDNDSNDNSHISYQFSPQISELIRQTFQLNS
;
A
#
# COMPACT_ATOMS: atom_id res chain seq x y z
N GLN A 1 29.83 49.45 -31.88
CA GLN A 1 28.69 48.52 -31.64
C GLN A 1 29.18 47.39 -30.75
N GLN A 2 28.47 47.13 -29.64
CA GLN A 2 28.80 46.05 -28.71
C GLN A 2 27.92 44.83 -29.01
N SER A 3 28.50 43.63 -28.91
CA SER A 3 27.80 42.35 -29.07
C SER A 3 28.32 41.30 -28.09
N ILE A 4 27.49 40.30 -27.81
CA ILE A 4 27.81 39.13 -26.99
C ILE A 4 27.62 37.90 -27.86
N GLU A 5 28.57 36.97 -27.81
CA GLU A 5 28.51 35.70 -28.55
C GLU A 5 29.04 34.57 -27.64
N PHE A 6 28.60 33.33 -27.88
CA PHE A 6 29.20 32.18 -27.18
C PHE A 6 30.70 32.09 -27.51
N LEU A 7 31.52 31.86 -26.49
CA LEU A 7 32.96 31.66 -26.65
C LEU A 7 33.23 30.37 -27.45
N ASN A 8 32.47 29.30 -27.16
CA ASN A 8 32.54 28.03 -27.88
C ASN A 8 31.23 27.74 -28.64
N LEU A 9 31.23 28.01 -29.94
CA LEU A 9 30.07 27.76 -30.82
C LEU A 9 29.74 26.27 -30.99
N ASN A 10 30.70 25.39 -30.74
CA ASN A 10 30.52 23.93 -30.81
C ASN A 10 30.05 23.33 -29.48
N SER A 11 29.82 24.17 -28.46
CA SER A 11 29.27 23.68 -27.19
C SER A 11 27.90 23.03 -27.42
N PRO A 12 27.60 21.90 -26.75
CA PRO A 12 26.27 21.29 -26.79
C PRO A 12 25.14 22.24 -26.38
N TYR A 13 25.45 23.31 -25.64
CA TYR A 13 24.46 24.27 -25.14
C TYR A 13 23.95 25.21 -26.23
N THR A 14 24.71 25.41 -27.31
CA THR A 14 24.31 26.33 -28.41
C THR A 14 23.11 25.82 -29.21
N THR A 15 22.68 24.57 -29.02
CA THR A 15 21.44 24.04 -29.58
C THR A 15 20.20 24.36 -28.75
N TYR A 16 20.36 24.72 -27.48
CA TYR A 16 19.28 25.00 -26.52
C TYR A 16 19.17 26.49 -26.17
N PHE A 17 20.26 27.24 -26.34
CA PHE A 17 20.32 28.66 -26.06
C PHE A 17 20.83 29.44 -27.27
N LEU A 18 20.28 30.64 -27.47
CA LEU A 18 20.72 31.60 -28.48
C LEU A 18 20.90 32.97 -27.86
N VAL A 19 21.83 33.75 -28.42
CA VAL A 19 22.02 35.16 -28.05
C VAL A 19 21.31 36.03 -29.08
N ASP A 20 20.31 36.78 -28.62
CA ASP A 20 19.56 37.76 -29.40
C ASP A 20 19.95 39.17 -28.92
N GLY A 21 20.96 39.74 -29.58
CA GLY A 21 21.57 41.01 -29.17
C GLY A 21 22.37 40.87 -27.88
N GLN A 22 21.82 41.36 -26.76
CA GLN A 22 22.40 41.25 -25.42
C GLN A 22 21.54 40.36 -24.49
N LYS A 23 20.60 39.60 -25.05
CA LYS A 23 19.69 38.72 -24.30
C LYS A 23 20.01 37.27 -24.63
N LEU A 24 20.13 36.45 -23.59
CA LEU A 24 20.10 35.01 -23.73
C LEU A 24 18.63 34.55 -23.81
N ARG A 25 18.31 33.68 -24.76
CA ARG A 25 16.99 33.07 -24.91
C ARG A 25 17.13 31.57 -25.09
N THR A 26 16.12 30.83 -24.68
CA THR A 26 16.00 29.42 -25.06
C THR A 26 15.55 29.30 -26.51
N SER A 27 16.13 28.37 -27.25
CA SER A 27 15.79 28.05 -28.64
C SER A 27 14.92 26.80 -28.76
N ARG A 28 14.89 25.97 -27.70
CA ARG A 28 14.17 24.70 -27.59
C ARG A 28 13.67 24.50 -26.16
N LEU A 29 12.76 23.55 -25.97
CA LEU A 29 12.39 23.08 -24.65
C LEU A 29 13.62 22.48 -23.96
N ILE A 30 13.74 22.74 -22.66
CA ILE A 30 14.74 22.16 -21.78
C ILE A 30 13.97 21.20 -20.88
N ASP A 31 13.97 19.93 -21.26
CA ASP A 31 13.54 18.82 -20.42
C ASP A 31 14.76 18.46 -19.55
N ARG A 32 14.67 18.64 -18.22
CA ARG A 32 15.81 18.48 -17.31
C ARG A 32 16.29 17.02 -17.31
N GLU A 33 15.35 16.08 -17.41
CA GLU A 33 15.57 14.65 -17.39
C GLU A 33 16.29 14.21 -18.67
N GLU A 34 15.90 14.72 -19.84
CA GLU A 34 16.63 14.47 -21.09
C GLU A 34 17.98 15.18 -21.11
N PHE A 35 18.01 16.43 -20.66
CA PHE A 35 19.14 17.34 -20.85
C PHE A 35 20.31 17.04 -19.89
N CYS A 36 20.03 16.86 -18.60
CA CYS A 36 21.05 16.63 -17.57
C CYS A 36 21.34 15.16 -17.33
N ARG A 37 20.32 14.29 -17.32
CA ARG A 37 20.49 12.86 -17.01
C ARG A 37 21.32 12.10 -18.05
N ILE A 38 21.23 12.51 -19.32
CA ILE A 38 21.93 11.86 -20.44
C ILE A 38 23.35 12.41 -20.65
N ARG A 39 23.63 13.67 -20.27
CA ARG A 39 24.90 14.34 -20.62
C ARG A 39 25.78 14.74 -19.44
N LEU A 40 25.24 14.88 -18.22
CA LEU A 40 25.99 15.37 -17.05
C LEU A 40 26.06 14.36 -15.89
N CYS A 41 25.29 13.28 -15.91
CA CYS A 41 25.40 12.24 -14.88
C CYS A 41 26.47 11.21 -15.26
N GLU A 42 27.55 11.13 -14.47
CA GLU A 42 28.51 10.03 -14.50
C GLU A 42 28.18 9.03 -13.38
N ASN A 43 28.14 7.74 -13.70
CA ASN A 43 27.99 6.65 -12.72
C ASN A 43 26.82 6.82 -11.73
N SER A 44 25.66 7.28 -12.21
CA SER A 44 24.42 7.40 -11.42
C SER A 44 24.44 8.43 -10.29
N LEU A 45 25.49 9.26 -10.20
CA LEU A 45 25.51 10.46 -9.36
C LEU A 45 25.21 11.66 -10.25
N CYS A 46 23.98 12.18 -10.15
CA CYS A 46 23.61 13.40 -10.85
C CYS A 46 24.02 14.59 -9.98
N HIS A 47 24.88 15.45 -10.50
CA HIS A 47 25.14 16.75 -9.88
C HIS A 47 23.92 17.65 -10.11
N PRO A 48 23.73 18.73 -9.31
CA PRO A 48 22.73 19.75 -9.63
C PRO A 48 22.88 20.15 -11.10
N CYS A 49 21.76 20.30 -11.81
CA CYS A 49 21.71 20.52 -13.25
C CYS A 49 22.23 21.94 -13.59
N GLU A 50 23.53 22.13 -13.41
CA GLU A 50 24.27 23.37 -13.57
C GLU A 50 25.02 23.36 -14.90
N ILE A 51 24.78 24.40 -15.68
CA ILE A 51 25.34 24.60 -17.00
C ILE A 51 26.29 25.77 -16.93
N GLU A 52 27.56 25.54 -17.23
CA GLU A 52 28.55 26.60 -17.37
C GLU A 52 28.69 27.00 -18.84
N MET A 53 28.46 28.28 -19.14
CA MET A 53 28.56 28.85 -20.48
C MET A 53 29.46 30.07 -20.48
N ASP A 54 30.49 30.05 -21.33
CA ASP A 54 31.35 31.20 -21.55
C ASP A 54 30.89 32.03 -22.75
N PHE A 55 30.90 33.35 -22.58
CA PHE A 55 30.56 34.33 -23.58
C PHE A 55 31.71 35.30 -23.81
N VAL A 56 31.89 35.73 -25.05
CA VAL A 56 32.84 36.77 -25.42
C VAL A 56 32.10 38.09 -25.68
N LEU A 57 32.56 39.15 -25.02
CA LEU A 57 32.13 40.52 -25.27
C LEU A 57 32.98 41.10 -26.40
N LYS A 58 32.31 41.57 -27.47
CA LYS A 58 32.98 42.23 -28.60
C LYS A 58 32.59 43.69 -28.67
N GLU A 59 33.58 44.55 -28.92
CA GLU A 59 33.40 45.95 -29.22
C GLU A 59 33.97 46.25 -30.61
N ASN A 60 33.11 46.70 -31.53
CA ASN A 60 33.47 46.91 -32.94
C ASN A 60 34.08 45.65 -33.59
N GLY A 61 33.59 44.47 -33.21
CA GLY A 61 34.04 43.17 -33.71
C GLY A 61 35.29 42.61 -33.04
N GLN A 62 35.95 43.36 -32.16
CA GLN A 62 37.14 42.91 -31.43
C GLN A 62 36.77 42.37 -30.04
N PRO A 63 37.32 41.21 -29.61
CA PRO A 63 37.08 40.67 -28.28
C PRO A 63 37.68 41.60 -27.22
N ARG A 64 36.91 41.88 -26.17
CA ARG A 64 37.29 42.78 -25.07
C ARG A 64 37.36 42.06 -23.74
N ASP A 65 36.45 41.12 -23.51
CA ASP A 65 36.30 40.43 -22.23
C ASP A 65 35.59 39.09 -22.41
N ILE A 66 35.69 38.23 -21.40
CA ILE A 66 35.01 36.93 -21.33
C ILE A 66 34.20 36.87 -20.04
N ILE A 67 32.94 36.43 -20.14
CA ILE A 67 32.04 36.25 -19.00
C ILE A 67 31.56 34.80 -18.96
N SER A 68 31.63 34.19 -17.78
CA SER A 68 31.06 32.86 -17.52
C SER A 68 29.70 32.99 -16.82
N LEU A 69 28.71 32.27 -17.33
CA LEU A 69 27.37 32.15 -16.76
C LEU A 69 27.20 30.73 -16.23
N ILE A 70 26.81 30.61 -14.97
CA ILE A 70 26.34 29.36 -14.38
C ILE A 70 24.81 29.42 -14.36
N LEU A 71 24.15 28.52 -15.10
CA LEU A 71 22.70 28.39 -15.15
C LEU A 71 22.29 27.08 -14.49
N THR A 72 21.48 27.17 -13.44
CA THR A 72 20.84 26.00 -12.82
C THR A 72 19.48 25.79 -13.47
N VAL A 73 19.23 24.59 -14.00
CA VAL A 73 17.89 24.17 -14.44
C VAL A 73 17.19 23.57 -13.24
N GLU A 74 16.13 24.23 -12.78
CA GLU A 74 15.26 23.71 -11.73
C GLU A 74 14.42 22.55 -12.26
N ASP A 75 14.16 21.58 -11.39
CA ASP A 75 13.29 20.45 -11.70
C ASP A 75 11.82 20.87 -11.73
N VAL A 76 11.03 20.20 -12.57
CA VAL A 76 9.58 20.34 -12.60
C VAL A 76 8.98 18.99 -12.26
N ASN A 77 8.05 18.98 -11.32
CA ASN A 77 7.38 17.76 -10.88
C ASN A 77 6.36 17.29 -11.94
N GLU A 78 6.83 16.52 -12.93
CA GLU A 78 6.07 16.09 -14.11
C GLU A 78 5.58 14.64 -13.99
N PHE A 79 6.21 13.84 -13.13
CA PHE A 79 5.78 12.48 -12.83
C PHE A 79 5.01 12.43 -11.52
N ARG A 80 4.09 11.47 -11.43
CA ARG A 80 3.31 11.21 -10.22
C ARG A 80 3.83 9.94 -9.56
N PRO A 81 3.61 9.75 -8.25
CA PRO A 81 4.01 8.53 -7.56
C PRO A 81 3.38 7.29 -8.21
N GLN A 82 4.11 6.18 -8.31
CA GLN A 82 3.61 4.94 -8.91
C GLN A 82 3.79 3.75 -7.97
N PHE A 83 2.73 2.97 -7.78
CA PHE A 83 2.79 1.69 -7.07
C PHE A 83 3.10 0.59 -8.10
N LEU A 84 4.35 0.11 -8.13
CA LEU A 84 4.81 -0.85 -9.14
C LEU A 84 4.61 -2.32 -8.72
N ASP A 85 4.73 -2.62 -7.42
CA ASP A 85 4.65 -3.99 -6.87
C ASP A 85 3.24 -4.37 -6.41
N VAL A 86 2.22 -4.10 -7.23
CA VAL A 86 0.84 -4.48 -6.95
C VAL A 86 0.35 -5.56 -7.89
N SER A 87 -0.44 -6.50 -7.34
CA SER A 87 -0.87 -7.73 -8.02
C SER A 87 -1.37 -7.49 -9.45
N SER A 88 -1.00 -8.40 -10.36
CA SER A 88 -1.29 -8.37 -11.80
C SER A 88 -2.78 -8.29 -12.17
N ASN A 89 -3.67 -8.35 -11.18
CA ASN A 89 -5.12 -8.51 -11.33
C ASN A 89 -5.93 -7.25 -10.98
N GLY A 90 -5.31 -6.07 -10.80
CA GLY A 90 -6.10 -4.83 -10.70
C GLY A 90 -5.53 -3.64 -9.96
N HIS A 91 -4.22 -3.53 -9.75
CA HIS A 91 -3.64 -2.43 -8.95
C HIS A 91 -4.30 -2.34 -7.55
N ILE A 92 -4.38 -3.47 -6.83
CA ILE A 92 -4.91 -3.54 -5.46
C ILE A 92 -3.84 -4.21 -4.59
N ILE A 93 -3.60 -3.64 -3.40
CA ILE A 93 -2.78 -4.26 -2.36
C ILE A 93 -3.67 -5.24 -1.60
N GLN A 94 -3.33 -6.52 -1.60
CA GLN A 94 -4.05 -7.55 -0.83
C GLN A 94 -3.23 -7.93 0.40
N LEU A 95 -3.85 -7.79 1.58
CA LEU A 95 -3.26 -8.16 2.87
C LEU A 95 -4.15 -9.20 3.53
N ASN A 96 -3.52 -10.17 4.18
CA ASN A 96 -4.19 -11.13 5.03
C ASN A 96 -3.56 -11.07 6.42
N ILE A 97 -4.35 -10.70 7.43
CA ILE A 97 -3.88 -10.47 8.80
C ILE A 97 -4.64 -11.41 9.72
N SER A 98 -3.94 -12.21 10.52
CA SER A 98 -4.61 -13.06 11.51
C SER A 98 -5.22 -12.22 12.62
N GLU A 99 -6.43 -12.57 13.06
CA GLU A 99 -7.04 -11.89 14.21
C GLU A 99 -6.26 -12.11 15.51
N GLY A 100 -5.46 -13.18 15.58
CA GLY A 100 -4.58 -13.48 16.71
C GLY A 100 -3.32 -12.63 16.80
N VAL A 101 -3.09 -11.68 15.88
CA VAL A 101 -1.94 -10.77 16.01
C VAL A 101 -2.15 -9.78 17.16
N PRO A 102 -1.11 -9.50 17.97
CA PRO A 102 -1.25 -8.55 19.07
C PRO A 102 -1.34 -7.11 18.55
N VAL A 103 -1.95 -6.24 19.36
CA VAL A 103 -1.84 -4.78 19.17
C VAL A 103 -0.36 -4.37 19.14
N GLY A 104 0.01 -3.52 18.18
CA GLY A 104 1.38 -3.15 17.88
C GLY A 104 2.06 -4.01 16.82
N HIS A 105 1.37 -5.02 16.28
CA HIS A 105 1.89 -5.78 15.14
C HIS A 105 2.03 -4.88 13.91
N VAL A 106 3.21 -4.88 13.28
CA VAL A 106 3.55 -4.05 12.13
C VAL A 106 3.71 -4.89 10.88
N LEU A 107 2.93 -4.59 9.85
CA LEU A 107 2.93 -5.28 8.57
C LEU A 107 3.44 -4.34 7.46
N PRO A 108 4.63 -4.56 6.88
CA PRO A 108 5.13 -3.79 5.74
C PRO A 108 4.17 -3.87 4.55
N ILE A 109 3.96 -2.74 3.86
CA ILE A 109 3.15 -2.67 2.64
C ILE A 109 3.95 -2.03 1.49
N PRO A 110 3.62 -2.33 0.22
CA PRO A 110 4.31 -1.72 -0.92
C PRO A 110 4.25 -0.18 -0.88
N SER A 111 5.40 0.46 -1.05
CA SER A 111 5.52 1.91 -1.23
C SER A 111 5.32 2.29 -2.70
N ALA A 112 5.11 3.59 -2.95
CA ALA A 112 5.18 4.13 -4.31
C ALA A 112 6.63 4.51 -4.65
N THR A 113 6.88 4.72 -5.93
CA THR A 113 8.14 5.27 -6.48
C THR A 113 7.82 6.44 -7.39
N ASP A 114 8.58 7.52 -7.32
CA ASP A 114 8.50 8.64 -8.26
C ASP A 114 9.69 8.62 -9.23
N LYS A 115 9.51 9.12 -10.45
CA LYS A 115 10.53 9.16 -11.49
C LYS A 115 11.27 10.50 -11.56
N ASP A 116 10.75 11.55 -10.91
CA ASP A 116 11.31 12.91 -10.95
C ASP A 116 12.75 13.02 -10.38
N GLY A 117 13.25 12.04 -9.60
CA GLY A 117 14.67 11.94 -9.22
C GLY A 117 15.11 12.92 -8.11
N GLU A 118 15.86 12.39 -7.13
CA GLU A 118 16.33 13.05 -5.88
C GLU A 118 15.26 13.59 -4.91
N ASP A 119 13.98 13.58 -5.30
CA ASP A 119 12.86 14.12 -4.52
C ASP A 119 11.97 13.03 -3.88
N ASP A 120 12.51 11.82 -3.69
CA ASP A 120 11.84 10.58 -3.24
C ASP A 120 11.16 10.63 -1.85
N GLU A 121 11.04 11.79 -1.21
CA GLU A 121 10.30 11.94 0.04
C GLU A 121 8.79 12.00 -0.25
N LEU A 122 8.22 10.81 -0.41
CA LEU A 122 6.80 10.62 -0.58
C LEU A 122 6.07 10.72 0.77
N ILE A 123 4.97 11.47 0.77
CA ILE A 123 4.08 11.58 1.92
C ILE A 123 2.92 10.62 1.71
N TYR A 124 2.66 9.79 2.70
CA TYR A 124 1.61 8.77 2.64
C TYR A 124 0.53 9.00 3.68
N TRP A 125 -0.71 8.69 3.33
CA TRP A 125 -1.82 8.61 4.27
C TRP A 125 -2.88 7.61 3.83
N LEU A 126 -3.65 7.13 4.80
CA LEU A 126 -4.86 6.36 4.53
C LEU A 126 -6.05 7.31 4.43
N GLU A 127 -6.83 7.21 3.35
CA GLU A 127 -8.13 7.89 3.26
C GLU A 127 -9.10 7.24 4.25
N LYS A 128 -9.44 7.95 5.33
CA LYS A 128 -10.30 7.44 6.40
C LYS A 128 -11.77 7.74 6.11
N THR A 129 -12.56 6.71 5.85
CA THR A 129 -14.04 6.82 5.77
C THR A 129 -14.72 6.46 7.10
N ALA A 130 -14.02 5.74 7.98
CA ALA A 130 -14.46 5.33 9.30
C ALA A 130 -13.25 5.15 10.24
N LYS A 131 -13.52 4.89 11.53
CA LYS A 131 -12.48 4.46 12.47
C LYS A 131 -11.94 3.09 12.03
N LEU A 132 -10.62 2.98 11.93
CA LEU A 132 -9.91 1.77 11.51
C LEU A 132 -9.05 1.26 12.67
N PRO A 133 -8.90 -0.06 12.87
CA PRO A 133 -7.97 -0.65 13.85
C PRO A 133 -6.53 -0.68 13.31
N PHE A 134 -6.21 0.18 12.35
CA PHE A 134 -4.93 0.25 11.67
C PHE A 134 -4.47 1.70 11.57
N GLU A 135 -3.17 1.92 11.77
CA GLU A 135 -2.51 3.18 11.50
C GLU A 135 -1.34 2.98 10.54
N LEU A 136 -1.15 3.96 9.65
CA LEU A 136 0.01 3.96 8.76
C LEU A 136 1.21 4.47 9.54
N VAL A 137 2.31 3.71 9.49
CA VAL A 137 3.61 4.11 10.03
C VAL A 137 4.62 4.15 8.90
N SER A 138 5.55 5.11 8.96
CA SER A 138 6.61 5.30 7.97
C SER A 138 7.97 5.11 8.62
N PHE A 139 8.85 4.39 7.92
CA PHE A 139 10.23 4.06 8.31
C PHE A 139 11.21 4.65 7.28
N GLY A 140 11.19 5.96 7.11
CA GLY A 140 12.01 6.68 6.12
C GLY A 140 11.23 7.08 4.87
N SER A 141 11.91 7.51 3.82
CA SER A 141 11.27 8.11 2.64
C SER A 141 10.42 7.14 1.81
N ASN A 142 10.76 5.85 1.79
CA ASN A 142 10.09 4.84 0.93
C ASN A 142 9.85 3.50 1.62
N GLN A 143 9.62 3.48 2.94
CA GLN A 143 9.21 2.27 3.65
C GLN A 143 8.01 2.58 4.52
N ILE A 144 6.90 1.91 4.27
CA ILE A 144 5.66 2.12 4.99
C ILE A 144 5.09 0.78 5.47
N ALA A 145 4.31 0.83 6.54
CA ALA A 145 3.67 -0.34 7.11
C ALA A 145 2.33 0.03 7.75
N LEU A 146 1.47 -0.96 7.93
CA LEU A 146 0.29 -0.87 8.77
C LEU A 146 0.62 -1.38 10.17
N ASN A 147 0.37 -0.55 11.18
CA ASN A 147 0.40 -0.91 12.58
C ASN A 147 -1.01 -1.24 13.07
N VAL A 148 -1.20 -2.40 13.69
CA VAL A 148 -2.46 -2.80 14.32
C VAL A 148 -2.62 -2.05 15.64
N THR A 149 -3.67 -1.24 15.78
CA THR A 149 -3.88 -0.38 16.95
C THR A 149 -4.96 -0.85 17.90
N GLU A 150 -5.83 -1.75 17.45
CA GLU A 150 -6.89 -2.37 18.24
C GLU A 150 -6.93 -3.88 17.97
N PRO A 151 -7.39 -4.71 18.92
CA PRO A 151 -7.58 -6.14 18.68
C PRO A 151 -8.48 -6.37 17.46
N LEU A 152 -8.09 -7.34 16.64
CA LEU A 152 -8.86 -7.77 15.49
C LEU A 152 -9.76 -8.94 15.92
N ASP A 153 -10.94 -9.01 15.31
CA ASP A 153 -11.95 -10.02 15.60
C ASP A 153 -12.73 -10.24 14.29
N ARG A 154 -12.56 -11.43 13.72
CA ARG A 154 -13.10 -11.84 12.44
C ARG A 154 -14.60 -12.06 12.53
N GLU A 155 -15.11 -12.54 13.67
CA GLU A 155 -16.54 -12.69 13.96
C GLU A 155 -17.27 -11.35 13.97
N ILE A 156 -16.60 -10.28 14.41
CA ILE A 156 -17.12 -8.90 14.34
C ILE A 156 -16.97 -8.33 12.93
N ARG A 157 -15.77 -8.43 12.34
CA ARG A 157 -15.47 -7.89 11.02
C ARG A 157 -14.29 -8.59 10.35
N ASP A 158 -14.60 -9.33 9.29
CA ASP A 158 -13.65 -10.13 8.52
C ASP A 158 -12.92 -9.36 7.40
N PHE A 159 -13.37 -8.15 7.06
CA PHE A 159 -12.87 -7.42 5.90
C PHE A 159 -12.83 -5.89 6.07
N TYR A 160 -11.74 -5.30 5.59
CA TYR A 160 -11.56 -3.84 5.49
C TYR A 160 -11.11 -3.44 4.08
N GLU A 161 -11.77 -2.43 3.54
CA GLU A 161 -11.36 -1.73 2.33
C GLU A 161 -10.88 -0.34 2.73
N VAL A 162 -9.61 -0.04 2.46
CA VAL A 162 -9.00 1.27 2.73
C VAL A 162 -8.26 1.74 1.49
N LYS A 163 -8.03 3.05 1.36
CA LYS A 163 -7.26 3.60 0.25
C LYS A 163 -5.98 4.23 0.78
N LEU A 164 -4.86 3.89 0.16
CA LEU A 164 -3.57 4.49 0.42
C LEU A 164 -3.28 5.52 -0.65
N THR A 165 -2.93 6.73 -0.24
CA THR A 165 -2.51 7.79 -1.12
C THR A 165 -1.05 8.12 -0.87
N ALA A 166 -0.29 8.26 -1.94
CA ALA A 166 1.06 8.81 -1.95
C ALA A 166 1.03 10.17 -2.65
N SER A 167 1.74 11.15 -2.10
CA SER A 167 1.97 12.46 -2.70
C SER A 167 3.46 12.73 -2.79
N ASP A 168 3.89 13.25 -3.92
CA ASP A 168 5.17 13.94 -4.04
C ASP A 168 5.09 15.36 -3.42
N ARG A 169 6.20 16.10 -3.50
CA ARG A 169 6.31 17.49 -3.04
C ARG A 169 5.63 18.49 -3.99
N GLY A 170 5.45 18.13 -5.26
CA GLY A 170 4.69 18.90 -6.26
C GLY A 170 3.17 18.82 -6.09
N ASN A 171 2.68 18.00 -5.15
CA ASN A 171 1.28 17.67 -4.92
C ASN A 171 0.63 16.83 -6.03
N LEU A 172 1.40 16.12 -6.86
CA LEU A 172 0.80 15.04 -7.65
C LEU A 172 0.63 13.81 -6.77
N THR A 173 -0.56 13.25 -6.84
CA THR A 173 -0.97 12.15 -5.98
C THR A 173 -1.34 10.92 -6.78
N SER A 174 -1.08 9.76 -6.19
CA SER A 174 -1.61 8.48 -6.64
C SER A 174 -2.26 7.75 -5.49
N THR A 175 -3.45 7.20 -5.73
CA THR A 175 -4.25 6.47 -4.75
C THR A 175 -4.42 5.02 -5.20
N ILE A 176 -4.28 4.09 -4.26
CA ILE A 176 -4.45 2.66 -4.48
C ILE A 176 -5.32 2.02 -3.39
N PRO A 177 -6.28 1.13 -3.74
CA PRO A 177 -7.03 0.39 -2.74
C PRO A 177 -6.17 -0.69 -2.06
N ILE A 178 -6.41 -0.87 -0.76
CA ILE A 178 -5.91 -1.96 0.06
C ILE A 178 -7.10 -2.78 0.55
N HIS A 179 -7.08 -4.07 0.25
CA HIS A 179 -8.05 -5.05 0.74
C HIS A 179 -7.38 -5.85 1.84
N ILE A 180 -7.94 -5.76 3.05
CA ILE A 180 -7.43 -6.44 4.24
C ILE A 180 -8.45 -7.49 4.64
N SER A 181 -8.10 -8.75 4.46
CA SER A 181 -8.85 -9.89 4.99
C SER A 181 -8.30 -10.26 6.36
N ILE A 182 -9.21 -10.54 7.31
CA ILE A 182 -8.85 -11.07 8.61
C ILE A 182 -8.93 -12.60 8.54
N SER A 183 -7.84 -13.29 8.88
CA SER A 183 -7.81 -14.74 8.92
C SER A 183 -8.17 -15.27 10.30
N ASP A 184 -9.05 -16.25 10.27
CA ASP A 184 -9.63 -16.97 11.41
C ASP A 184 -8.59 -17.63 12.33
N ILE A 185 -8.84 -17.59 13.63
CA ILE A 185 -8.24 -18.46 14.64
C ILE A 185 -9.36 -19.24 15.35
N ASN A 186 -9.02 -20.39 15.94
CA ASN A 186 -10.00 -21.14 16.74
C ASN A 186 -10.07 -20.55 18.16
N ASP A 187 -10.84 -19.49 18.35
CA ASP A 187 -11.03 -18.84 19.65
C ASP A 187 -12.48 -18.81 20.14
N ASN A 188 -13.43 -19.28 19.32
CA ASN A 188 -14.78 -19.61 19.77
C ASN A 188 -14.87 -21.10 20.12
N VAL A 189 -15.69 -21.41 21.12
CA VAL A 189 -15.99 -22.81 21.49
C VAL A 189 -17.44 -23.11 21.13
N PRO A 190 -17.76 -24.34 20.66
CA PRO A 190 -19.12 -24.68 20.31
C PRO A 190 -20.07 -24.49 21.50
N ALA A 191 -21.13 -23.72 21.30
CA ALA A 191 -22.14 -23.43 22.31
C ALA A 191 -23.52 -23.89 21.86
N PHE A 192 -24.24 -24.59 22.73
CA PHE A 192 -25.62 -24.98 22.47
C PHE A 192 -26.54 -23.76 22.37
N ASP A 193 -27.43 -23.74 21.37
CA ASP A 193 -28.29 -22.59 21.05
C ASP A 193 -29.53 -22.46 21.95
N GLN A 194 -29.82 -23.48 22.77
CA GLN A 194 -30.95 -23.52 23.70
C GLN A 194 -30.46 -23.47 25.15
N GLN A 195 -31.29 -22.86 26.01
CA GLN A 195 -31.03 -22.83 27.44
C GLN A 195 -31.06 -24.25 28.02
N TYR A 196 -29.95 -24.63 28.65
CA TYR A 196 -29.85 -25.85 29.44
C TYR A 196 -30.67 -25.72 30.74
N PRO A 197 -31.38 -26.78 31.19
CA PRO A 197 -31.43 -28.13 30.63
C PRO A 197 -32.49 -28.33 29.55
N TYR A 198 -32.17 -29.18 28.58
CA TYR A 198 -33.17 -29.71 27.64
C TYR A 198 -34.14 -30.64 28.37
N THR A 199 -35.43 -30.31 28.35
CA THR A 199 -36.49 -31.13 28.95
C THR A 199 -37.38 -31.71 27.88
N ILE A 200 -37.48 -33.04 27.82
CA ILE A 200 -38.39 -33.76 26.92
C ILE A 200 -39.25 -34.74 27.71
N ASN A 201 -40.52 -34.86 27.33
CA ASN A 201 -41.43 -35.86 27.89
C ASN A 201 -41.63 -36.97 26.87
N ILE A 202 -41.32 -38.21 27.24
CA ILE A 202 -41.50 -39.40 26.42
C ILE A 202 -42.47 -40.35 27.12
N SER A 203 -43.40 -40.92 26.36
CA SER A 203 -44.33 -41.94 26.86
C SER A 203 -43.66 -43.30 26.88
N GLU A 204 -43.91 -44.12 27.91
CA GLU A 204 -43.33 -45.47 28.05
C GLU A 204 -43.68 -46.41 26.88
N ASN A 205 -44.81 -46.18 26.22
CA ASN A 205 -45.24 -46.95 25.05
C ASN A 205 -44.56 -46.50 23.73
N THR A 206 -43.57 -45.61 23.80
CA THR A 206 -42.81 -45.16 22.62
C THR A 206 -41.96 -46.31 22.10
N LEU A 207 -42.32 -46.85 20.94
CA LEU A 207 -41.55 -47.89 20.27
C LEU A 207 -40.23 -47.32 19.72
N PRO A 208 -39.12 -48.10 19.73
CA PRO A 208 -37.90 -47.74 19.04
C PRO A 208 -38.18 -47.46 17.56
N SER A 209 -37.70 -46.33 17.05
CA SER A 209 -37.84 -45.96 15.65
C SER A 209 -36.59 -45.23 15.18
N LEU A 210 -36.07 -45.64 14.02
CA LEU A 210 -34.96 -44.97 13.35
C LEU A 210 -35.37 -43.64 12.71
N THR A 211 -36.68 -43.37 12.59
CA THR A 211 -37.21 -42.17 11.92
C THR A 211 -37.81 -41.16 12.89
N LYS A 212 -38.11 -41.56 14.13
CA LYS A 212 -38.69 -40.67 15.14
C LYS A 212 -37.58 -40.08 16.02
N SER A 213 -37.19 -38.84 15.74
CA SER A 213 -36.28 -38.08 16.60
C SER A 213 -36.97 -37.66 17.90
N LEU A 214 -36.28 -37.81 19.03
CA LEU A 214 -36.75 -37.35 20.35
C LEU A 214 -36.46 -35.87 20.57
N ILE A 215 -35.28 -35.42 20.12
CA ILE A 215 -34.82 -34.04 20.20
C ILE A 215 -33.77 -33.81 19.11
N ARG A 216 -33.73 -32.59 18.59
CA ARG A 216 -32.61 -32.09 17.80
C ARG A 216 -31.84 -31.11 18.67
N ILE A 217 -30.62 -31.48 19.06
CA ILE A 217 -29.68 -30.56 19.69
C ILE A 217 -28.90 -29.84 18.61
N HIS A 218 -28.60 -28.57 18.86
CA HIS A 218 -27.88 -27.72 17.94
C HIS A 218 -26.89 -26.86 18.74
N ALA A 219 -25.64 -26.88 18.31
CA ALA A 219 -24.59 -26.02 18.79
C ALA A 219 -24.10 -25.15 17.64
N VAL A 220 -23.61 -23.97 17.99
CA VAL A 220 -23.06 -22.99 17.08
C VAL A 220 -21.63 -22.71 17.52
N ASP A 221 -20.75 -22.64 16.54
CA ASP A 221 -19.38 -22.17 16.66
C ASP A 221 -19.22 -21.05 15.63
N ASN A 222 -18.77 -19.89 16.08
CA ASN A 222 -18.76 -18.68 15.25
C ASN A 222 -17.49 -18.57 14.39
N ASP A 223 -16.51 -19.45 14.59
CA ASP A 223 -15.30 -19.51 13.79
C ASP A 223 -15.60 -19.91 12.32
N SER A 224 -14.56 -19.98 11.48
CA SER A 224 -14.68 -20.27 10.05
C SER A 224 -14.07 -21.61 9.63
N ASN A 225 -14.59 -22.16 8.54
CA ASN A 225 -14.11 -23.41 7.93
C ASN A 225 -14.04 -24.58 8.92
N ASP A 226 -12.87 -25.22 9.04
CA ASP A 226 -12.67 -26.38 9.92
C ASP A 226 -12.79 -26.01 11.41
N ASN A 227 -12.59 -24.75 11.78
CA ASN A 227 -12.68 -24.31 13.18
C ASN A 227 -14.13 -24.31 13.69
N SER A 228 -15.12 -24.11 12.81
CA SER A 228 -16.54 -24.24 13.16
C SER A 228 -17.16 -25.60 12.83
N HIS A 229 -16.35 -26.63 12.56
CA HIS A 229 -16.85 -27.98 12.33
C HIS A 229 -17.22 -28.69 13.65
N ILE A 230 -18.52 -28.76 13.94
CA ILE A 230 -19.03 -29.36 15.17
C ILE A 230 -19.34 -30.85 14.98
N SER A 231 -18.85 -31.67 15.89
CA SER A 231 -19.24 -33.08 16.03
C SER A 231 -19.90 -33.32 17.39
N TYR A 232 -20.91 -34.19 17.41
CA TYR A 232 -21.68 -34.48 18.62
C TYR A 232 -21.39 -35.89 19.12
N GLN A 233 -21.17 -36.04 20.42
CA GLN A 233 -20.98 -37.33 21.06
C GLN A 233 -21.57 -37.35 22.47
N PHE A 234 -21.98 -38.52 22.94
CA PHE A 234 -22.31 -38.70 24.35
C PHE A 234 -21.07 -38.54 25.23
N SER A 235 -21.25 -37.93 26.41
CA SER A 235 -20.19 -37.85 27.41
C SER A 235 -19.61 -39.24 27.71
N PRO A 236 -18.29 -39.40 27.88
CA PRO A 236 -17.68 -40.66 28.29
C PRO A 236 -18.29 -41.26 29.57
N GLN A 237 -18.85 -40.40 30.43
CA GLN A 237 -19.37 -40.76 31.76
C GLN A 237 -20.79 -41.35 31.75
N ILE A 238 -21.49 -41.40 30.61
CA ILE A 238 -22.84 -41.97 30.58
C ILE A 238 -22.83 -43.49 30.81
N SER A 239 -23.88 -44.00 31.47
CA SER A 239 -24.03 -45.43 31.74
C SER A 239 -24.24 -46.25 30.47
N GLU A 240 -23.89 -47.54 30.52
CA GLU A 240 -24.09 -48.47 29.41
C GLU A 240 -25.57 -48.59 29.02
N LEU A 241 -26.48 -48.56 30.00
CA LEU A 241 -27.92 -48.57 29.75
C LEU A 241 -28.35 -47.39 28.86
N ILE A 242 -27.82 -46.18 29.10
CA ILE A 242 -28.13 -45.00 28.27
C ILE A 242 -27.58 -45.19 26.85
N ARG A 243 -26.35 -45.72 26.70
CA ARG A 243 -25.72 -46.00 25.39
C ARG A 243 -26.50 -47.02 24.55
N GLN A 244 -27.12 -48.01 25.20
CA GLN A 244 -27.92 -49.03 24.53
C GLN A 244 -29.35 -48.55 24.21
N THR A 245 -29.88 -47.61 25.02
CA THR A 245 -31.27 -47.12 24.90
C THR A 245 -31.40 -45.94 23.94
N PHE A 246 -30.42 -45.02 23.92
CA PHE A 246 -30.47 -43.79 23.13
C PHE A 246 -29.36 -43.73 22.10
N GLN A 247 -29.66 -43.10 20.96
CA GLN A 247 -28.71 -42.90 19.87
C GLN A 247 -28.64 -41.42 19.52
N LEU A 248 -27.44 -40.98 19.11
CA LEU A 248 -27.18 -39.65 18.60
C LEU A 248 -26.75 -39.81 17.15
N ASN A 249 -27.41 -39.10 16.24
CA ASN A 249 -27.01 -39.07 14.84
C ASN A 249 -26.06 -37.89 14.66
N SER A 250 -24.81 -38.17 14.33
CA SER A 250 -23.77 -37.18 13.98
C SER A 250 -23.65 -37.09 12.47
#